data_AF-A0A9D4PUF9-F1
#
_entry.id   AF-A0A9D4PUF9-F1
#
_cell.length_a   1.000
_cell.length_b   1.000
_cell.length_c   1.000
_cell.angle_alpha   90.00
_cell.angle_beta   90.00
_cell.angle_gamma   90.00
#
_symmetry.space_group_name_H-M   'P 1'
#
loop_
_entity.id
_entity.type
_entity.pdbx_description
1 polymer ?
#
loop_
_entity_poly.entity_id
_entity_poly.type
_entity_poly.pdbx_seq_one_letter_code
_entity_poly.pdbx_strand_id
1 'polypeptide(L)'
;MELPTQQLLRFLDLKLTFAREHVCWAHSPRSKKALLPFTSGHSKLVKRGIAVSALRKALQRSCHHKIQDSFVTQTERLNAAGFPSHMLCELATMLLCKKRTDAAEKEKDRRHAQRLR
;
A
#
# COMPACT_ATOMS: atom_id res chain seq x y z
N MET A 1 19.91 5.74 16.78
CA MET A 1 18.94 6.60 16.06
C MET A 1 19.37 6.68 14.61
N GLU A 2 18.45 6.59 13.64
CA GLU A 2 18.79 6.85 12.23
C GLU A 2 18.90 8.37 12.05
N LEU A 3 20.08 8.89 11.71
CA LEU A 3 20.29 10.32 11.45
C LEU A 3 19.70 10.67 10.08
N PRO A 4 18.95 11.79 9.95
CA PRO A 4 18.43 12.21 8.66
C PRO A 4 19.60 12.49 7.71
N THR A 5 19.64 11.78 6.59
CA THR A 5 20.67 11.92 5.56
C THR A 5 19.97 12.37 4.29
N GLN A 6 20.49 13.41 3.64
CA GLN A 6 20.04 13.84 2.30
C GLN A 6 18.51 14.03 2.18
N GLN A 7 17.92 14.83 3.08
CA GLN A 7 16.47 15.12 3.10
C GLN A 7 15.57 13.90 3.28
N LEU A 8 16.13 12.81 3.81
CA LEU A 8 15.43 11.57 4.06
C LEU A 8 15.50 11.20 5.53
N LEU A 9 14.33 10.92 6.12
CA LEU A 9 14.22 10.30 7.42
C LEU A 9 13.41 9.01 7.30
N ARG A 10 13.90 7.94 7.91
CA ARG A 10 13.19 6.66 7.94
C ARG A 10 12.90 6.28 9.38
N PHE A 11 11.66 5.86 9.64
CA PHE A 11 11.23 5.38 10.95
C PHE A 11 10.26 4.21 10.77
N LEU A 12 10.59 3.04 11.32
CA LEU A 12 9.80 1.80 11.12
C LEU A 12 9.62 1.48 9.63
N ASP A 13 8.38 1.32 9.20
CA ASP A 13 7.98 1.05 7.82
C ASP A 13 7.59 2.33 7.07
N LEU A 14 8.01 3.49 7.58
CA LEU A 14 7.69 4.81 7.05
C LEU A 14 8.97 5.50 6.58
N LYS A 15 8.92 6.00 5.36
CA LYS A 15 9.96 6.83 4.74
C LYS A 15 9.42 8.24 4.57
N LEU A 16 10.06 9.21 5.21
CA LEU A 16 9.77 10.64 5.10
C LEU A 16 10.78 11.28 4.16
N THR A 17 10.29 12.04 3.19
CA THR A 17 11.10 12.80 2.25
C THR A 17 10.73 14.28 2.39
N PHE A 18 11.71 15.10 2.74
CA PHE A 18 11.52 16.53 2.91
C PHE A 18 11.71 17.22 1.56
N ALA A 19 10.63 17.73 0.99
CA ALA A 19 10.67 18.62 -0.17
C ALA A 19 10.73 20.08 0.31
N ARG A 20 10.95 21.01 -0.62
CA ARG A 20 11.08 22.45 -0.29
C ARG A 20 9.83 23.02 0.39
N GLU A 21 8.64 22.54 0.02
CA GLU A 21 7.36 23.11 0.46
C GLU A 21 6.52 22.15 1.31
N HIS A 22 6.86 20.87 1.36
CA HIS A 22 6.06 19.86 2.05
C HIS A 22 6.89 18.64 2.43
N VAL A 23 6.33 17.82 3.32
CA VAL A 23 6.90 16.52 3.68
C VAL A 23 6.07 15.41 3.05
N CYS A 24 6.73 14.57 2.26
CA CYS A 24 6.13 13.35 1.71
C CYS A 24 6.37 12.17 2.65
N TRP A 25 5.41 11.25 2.73
CA TRP A 25 5.59 9.97 3.41
C TRP A 25 5.21 8.80 2.52
N ALA A 26 5.95 7.71 2.62
CA ALA A 26 5.77 6.52 1.82
C ALA A 26 5.84 5.26 2.69
N HIS A 27 5.04 4.26 2.34
CA HIS A 27 5.17 2.95 2.96
C HIS A 27 6.45 2.26 2.45
N SER A 28 7.41 2.08 3.34
CA SER A 28 8.71 1.49 3.05
C SER A 28 9.06 0.45 4.11
N PRO A 29 8.48 -0.77 4.03
CA PRO A 29 8.74 -1.85 4.98
C PRO A 29 10.23 -2.09 5.22
N ARG A 30 10.64 -2.13 6.49
CA ARG A 30 12.06 -2.29 6.85
C ARG A 30 12.58 -3.73 6.68
N SER A 31 11.66 -4.67 6.56
CA SER A 31 11.94 -6.10 6.50
C SER A 31 12.82 -6.45 5.29
N LYS A 32 14.08 -6.79 5.57
CA LYS A 32 14.94 -7.59 4.66
C LYS A 32 14.41 -9.01 4.49
N LYS A 33 13.45 -9.44 5.30
CA LYS A 33 12.78 -10.74 5.17
C LYS A 33 12.05 -10.75 3.83
N ALA A 34 12.45 -11.68 2.97
CA ALA A 34 11.81 -11.90 1.69
C ALA A 34 10.31 -12.19 1.91
N LEU A 35 9.48 -11.76 0.95
CA LEU A 35 8.10 -12.22 0.91
C LEU A 35 8.10 -13.74 0.80
N LEU A 36 7.07 -14.36 1.38
CA LEU A 36 6.88 -15.81 1.27
C LEU A 36 6.88 -16.20 -0.23
N PRO A 37 7.77 -17.11 -0.67
CA PRO A 37 7.80 -17.52 -2.07
C PRO A 37 6.46 -18.08 -2.51
N PHE A 38 6.03 -17.72 -3.72
CA PHE A 38 4.77 -18.19 -4.29
C PHE A 38 4.75 -19.73 -4.46
N THR A 39 5.91 -20.35 -4.62
CA THR A 39 6.09 -21.81 -4.72
C THR A 39 6.03 -22.55 -3.38
N SER A 40 5.97 -21.85 -2.25
CA SER A 40 5.89 -22.49 -0.92
C SER A 40 4.59 -23.31 -0.76
N GLY A 41 4.59 -24.32 0.12
CA GLY A 41 3.45 -25.21 0.37
C GLY A 41 2.21 -24.57 1.03
N HIS A 42 2.16 -23.24 1.14
CA HIS A 42 1.03 -22.53 1.74
C HIS A 42 -0.15 -22.42 0.78
N SER A 43 -1.36 -22.31 1.35
CA SER A 43 -2.59 -22.21 0.57
C SER A 43 -2.62 -20.97 -0.33
N LYS A 44 -3.39 -21.06 -1.42
CA LYS A 44 -3.64 -19.92 -2.33
C LYS A 44 -4.21 -18.72 -1.56
N LEU A 45 -5.04 -18.97 -0.55
CA LEU A 45 -5.65 -17.93 0.28
C LEU A 45 -4.60 -17.15 1.08
N VAL A 46 -3.64 -17.84 1.71
CA VAL A 46 -2.55 -17.20 2.46
C VAL A 46 -1.73 -16.29 1.53
N LYS A 47 -1.31 -16.81 0.38
CA LYS A 47 -0.54 -16.05 -0.62
C LYS A 47 -1.32 -14.83 -1.11
N ARG A 48 -2.60 -15.01 -1.48
CA ARG A 48 -3.48 -13.90 -1.87
C ARG A 48 -3.61 -12.85 -0.75
N GLY A 49 -3.73 -13.29 0.51
CA GLY A 49 -3.76 -12.41 1.68
C GLY A 49 -2.49 -11.58 1.84
N ILE A 50 -1.31 -12.17 1.62
CA ILE A 50 -0.02 -11.47 1.63
C ILE A 50 0.01 -10.38 0.56
N ALA A 51 -0.34 -10.72 -0.68
CA ALA A 51 -0.36 -9.78 -1.80
C ALA A 51 -1.34 -8.62 -1.55
N VAL A 52 -2.57 -8.93 -1.12
CA VAL A 52 -3.59 -7.92 -0.77
C VAL A 52 -3.11 -6.99 0.34
N SER A 53 -2.52 -7.54 1.39
CA SER A 53 -2.01 -6.76 2.52
C SER A 53 -0.90 -5.80 2.10
N ALA A 54 0.05 -6.28 1.29
CA ALA A 54 1.15 -5.48 0.77
C ALA A 54 0.64 -4.30 -0.09
N LEU A 55 -0.21 -4.58 -1.07
CA LEU A 55 -0.78 -3.55 -1.96
C LEU A 55 -1.66 -2.56 -1.19
N ARG A 56 -2.50 -3.04 -0.26
CA ARG A 56 -3.37 -2.19 0.56
C ARG A 56 -2.56 -1.25 1.46
N LYS A 57 -1.49 -1.74 2.10
CA LYS A 57 -0.63 -0.90 2.94
C LYS A 57 0.04 0.22 2.13
N ALA A 58 0.48 -0.05 0.91
CA ALA A 58 1.00 0.99 0.02
C ALA A 58 -0.04 2.10 -0.23
N LEU A 59 -1.32 1.73 -0.43
CA LEU A 59 -2.41 2.67 -0.67
C LEU A 59 -2.88 3.45 0.56
N GLN A 60 -2.68 2.89 1.77
CA GLN A 60 -3.17 3.48 3.02
C GLN A 60 -2.08 4.25 3.78
N ARG A 61 -0.81 3.88 3.60
CA ARG A 61 0.32 4.40 4.39
C ARG A 61 1.30 5.23 3.56
N SER A 62 0.80 5.86 2.50
CA SER A 62 1.59 6.74 1.63
C SER A 62 0.78 8.01 1.31
N CYS A 63 1.47 9.15 1.16
CA CYS A 63 0.84 10.37 0.68
C CYS A 63 0.50 10.25 -0.82
N HIS A 64 -0.37 11.14 -1.32
CA HIS A 64 -0.78 11.14 -2.73
C HIS A 64 0.39 11.32 -3.71
N HIS A 65 1.47 12.01 -3.31
CA HIS A 65 2.69 12.15 -4.11
C HIS A 65 3.53 10.86 -4.21
N LYS A 66 3.42 9.95 -3.24
CA LYS A 66 4.27 8.75 -3.12
C LYS A 66 3.51 7.43 -3.16
N ILE A 67 2.20 7.47 -3.33
CA ILE A 67 1.35 6.29 -3.40
C ILE A 67 1.70 5.42 -4.61
N GLN A 68 1.97 6.02 -5.77
CA GLN A 68 2.38 5.30 -6.98
C GLN A 68 3.72 4.59 -6.76
N ASP A 69 4.76 5.32 -6.33
CA ASP A 69 6.08 4.76 -6.02
C ASP A 69 5.98 3.60 -5.03
N SER A 70 5.18 3.77 -3.97
CA SER A 70 4.97 2.76 -2.94
C SER A 70 4.27 1.52 -3.50
N PHE A 71 3.28 1.70 -4.38
CA PHE A 71 2.53 0.61 -4.99
C PHE A 71 3.39 -0.19 -5.98
N VAL A 72 4.17 0.50 -6.81
CA VAL A 72 5.14 -0.11 -7.75
C VAL A 72 6.15 -0.94 -6.97
N THR A 73 6.74 -0.37 -5.92
CA THR A 73 7.71 -1.09 -5.06
C THR A 73 7.12 -2.37 -4.48
N GLN A 74 5.87 -2.36 -4.00
CA GLN A 74 5.25 -3.60 -3.49
C GLN A 74 4.96 -4.61 -4.59
N THR A 75 4.58 -4.14 -5.78
CA THR A 75 4.34 -4.99 -6.96
C THR A 75 5.62 -5.69 -7.40
N GLU A 76 6.73 -4.95 -7.49
CA GLU A 76 8.05 -5.50 -7.80
C GLU A 76 8.49 -6.56 -6.78
N ARG A 77 8.28 -6.29 -5.48
CA ARG A 77 8.58 -7.28 -4.44
C ARG A 77 7.76 -8.56 -4.59
N LEU A 78 6.47 -8.45 -4.91
CA LEU A 78 5.60 -9.60 -5.13
C LEU A 78 6.03 -10.38 -6.39
N ASN A 79 6.35 -9.69 -7.49
CA ASN A 79 6.88 -10.31 -8.70
C ASN A 79 8.19 -11.05 -8.41
N ALA A 80 9.12 -10.45 -7.65
CA ALA A 80 10.38 -11.08 -7.25
C ALA A 80 10.16 -12.32 -6.37
N ALA A 81 9.06 -12.40 -5.63
CA ALA A 81 8.67 -13.58 -4.86
C ALA A 81 7.90 -14.63 -5.70
N GLY A 82 7.75 -14.41 -7.00
CA GLY A 82 7.11 -15.34 -7.95
C GLY A 82 5.59 -15.24 -8.00
N PHE A 83 4.99 -14.15 -7.50
CA PHE A 83 3.53 -13.98 -7.59
C PHE A 83 3.12 -13.73 -9.06
N PRO A 84 2.10 -14.43 -9.59
CA PRO A 84 1.69 -14.26 -10.97
C PRO A 84 1.10 -12.88 -11.26
N SER A 85 1.48 -12.27 -12.39
CA SER A 85 1.02 -10.93 -12.76
C SER A 85 -0.50 -10.83 -12.92
N HIS A 86 -1.17 -11.86 -13.46
CA HIS A 86 -2.63 -11.88 -13.58
C HIS A 86 -3.34 -11.76 -12.22
N MET A 87 -2.78 -12.40 -11.19
CA MET A 87 -3.29 -12.32 -9.81
C MET A 87 -3.11 -10.91 -9.27
N LEU A 88 -1.96 -10.28 -9.50
CA LEU A 88 -1.70 -8.91 -9.06
C LEU A 88 -2.65 -7.91 -9.74
N CYS A 89 -2.92 -8.07 -11.05
CA CYS A 89 -3.90 -7.27 -11.77
C CYS A 89 -5.32 -7.44 -11.20
N GLU A 90 -5.75 -8.68 -10.96
CA GLU A 90 -7.05 -8.96 -10.34
C GLU A 90 -7.20 -8.29 -8.98
N LEU A 91 -6.15 -8.37 -8.14
CA LEU A 91 -6.12 -7.74 -6.83
C LEU A 91 -6.12 -6.21 -6.91
N ALA A 92 -5.40 -5.63 -7.86
CA ALA A 92 -5.38 -4.18 -8.10
C ALA A 92 -6.78 -3.67 -8.50
N THR A 93 -7.45 -4.36 -9.42
CA THR A 93 -8.82 -4.05 -9.83
C THR A 93 -9.80 -4.17 -8.66
N MET A 94 -9.70 -5.24 -7.86
CA MET A 94 -10.52 -5.40 -6.66
C MET A 94 -10.33 -4.27 -5.65
N LEU A 95 -9.07 -3.83 -5.42
CA LEU A 95 -8.79 -2.71 -4.52
C LEU A 95 -9.32 -1.38 -5.05
N LEU A 96 -9.28 -1.15 -6.36
CA LEU A 96 -9.87 0.04 -7.00
C LEU A 96 -11.39 0.04 -6.85
N CYS A 97 -12.07 -1.07 -7.16
CA CYS A 97 -13.51 -1.20 -7.00
C CYS A 97 -13.95 -0.97 -5.55
N LYS A 98 -13.24 -1.56 -4.59
CA LYS A 98 -13.54 -1.39 -3.16
C LYS A 98 -13.38 0.06 -2.69
N LYS A 99 -12.35 0.77 -3.15
CA LYS A 99 -12.22 2.21 -2.82
C LYS A 99 -13.38 3.04 -3.37
N ARG A 100 -13.93 2.69 -4.54
CA ARG A 100 -15.09 3.39 -5.12
C ARG A 100 -16.36 3.15 -4.31
N THR A 101 -16.58 1.93 -3.84
CA THR A 101 -17.74 1.61 -2.98
C THR A 101 -17.61 2.30 -1.62
N ASP A 102 -16.44 2.24 -0.98
CA ASP A 102 -16.19 2.89 0.31
C ASP A 102 -16.38 4.41 0.23
N ALA A 103 -16.02 5.04 -0.90
CA ALA A 103 -16.24 6.46 -1.13
C ALA A 103 -17.73 6.80 -1.32
N ALA A 104 -18.48 5.95 -2.01
CA ALA A 104 -19.92 6.14 -2.22
C ALA A 104 -20.71 6.00 -0.91
N GLU A 105 -20.33 5.06 -0.04
CA GLU A 105 -20.95 4.89 1.28
C GLU A 105 -20.68 6.09 2.19
N LYS A 106 -19.43 6.56 2.27
CA LYS A 106 -19.08 7.76 3.05
C LYS A 106 -19.85 9.01 2.62
N GLU A 107 -20.09 9.16 1.32
CA GLU A 107 -20.88 10.27 0.79
C GLU A 107 -22.36 10.18 1.20
N LYS A 108 -22.94 8.98 1.18
CA LYS A 108 -24.32 8.75 1.65
C LYS A 108 -24.47 9.04 3.14
N ASP A 109 -23.55 8.56 3.97
CA ASP A 109 -23.55 8.80 5.42
C ASP A 109 -23.42 10.30 5.73
N ARG A 110 -22.55 11.01 5.02
CA ARG A 110 -22.38 12.46 5.18
C ARG A 110 -23.64 13.24 4.81
N ARG A 111 -24.33 12.85 3.73
CA ARG A 111 -25.63 13.43 3.34
C ARG A 111 -26.73 13.13 4.36
N HIS A 112 -26.74 11.93 4.93
CA HIS A 112 -27.68 11.56 5.98
C HIS A 112 -27.45 12.39 7.26
N ALA A 113 -26.19 12.51 7.69
CA ALA A 113 -25.80 13.33 8.85
C ALA A 113 -26.10 14.84 8.67
N GLN A 114 -26.05 15.35 7.44
CA GLN A 114 -26.42 16.74 7.12
C GLN A 114 -27.93 16.98 7.10
N ARG A 115 -28.76 15.95 6.94
CA ARG A 115 -30.23 16.05 6.96
C ARG A 115 -30.83 15.94 8.37
N LEU A 116 -30.03 15.52 9.35
CA LEU A 116 -30.42 15.38 10.76
C LEU A 116 -30.00 16.60 11.62
N ARG A 117 -29.48 17.65 10.98
CA ARG A 117 -29.18 18.96 11.58
C ARG A 117 -30.17 19.99 11.06
#